data_AF-A0A972J887-F1
#
_entry.id   AF-A0A972J887-F1
#
_cell.length_a   1.000
_cell.length_b   1.000
_cell.length_c   1.000
_cell.angle_alpha   90.00
_cell.angle_beta   90.00
_cell.angle_gamma   90.00
#
_symmetry.space_group_name_H-M   'P 1'
#
loop_
_entity.id
_entity.type
_entity.pdbx_description
1 polymer ?
#
loop_
_entity_poly.entity_id
_entity_poly.type
_entity_poly.pdbx_seq_one_letter_code
_entity_poly.pdbx_strand_id
1 'polypeptide(L)'
;MLIKYAKKYTKFIIGQLFFASTWVFAQLLIPRLMVDIIDSGIMTKDMNAIVNRGLLMLLATVFNILALLISIYFLTKVTAGISRDLRADLFEKIIDWSKETRTGFSNSTLITRTVNDVKQV
;
A
#
# COMPACT_ATOMS: atom_id res chain seq x y z
N MET A 1 19.06 -6.82 10.03
CA MET A 1 19.10 -7.81 8.94
C MET A 1 17.93 -7.67 7.95
N LEU A 2 16.67 -7.57 8.39
CA LEU A 2 15.50 -7.42 7.49
C LEU A 2 15.50 -6.12 6.63
N ILE A 3 16.06 -5.03 7.15
CA ILE A 3 16.16 -3.73 6.46
C ILE A 3 16.95 -3.82 5.13
N LYS A 4 17.81 -4.84 4.96
CA LYS A 4 18.54 -5.08 3.70
C LYS A 4 17.60 -5.41 2.54
N TYR A 5 16.53 -6.19 2.79
CA TYR A 5 15.53 -6.50 1.78
C TYR A 5 14.70 -5.27 1.41
N ALA A 6 14.34 -4.45 2.40
CA ALA A 6 13.66 -3.18 2.16
C ALA A 6 14.52 -2.17 1.36
N LYS A 7 15.84 -2.13 1.61
CA LYS A 7 16.78 -1.25 0.88
C LYS A 7 16.84 -1.52 -0.62
N LYS A 8 16.64 -2.77 -1.04
CA LYS A 8 16.62 -3.15 -2.47
C LYS A 8 15.43 -2.53 -3.21
N TYR A 9 14.32 -2.31 -2.52
CA TYR A 9 13.08 -1.76 -3.09
C TYR A 9 12.84 -0.28 -2.70
N THR A 10 13.84 0.43 -2.19
CA THR A 10 13.68 1.83 -1.73
C THR A 10 13.12 2.78 -2.80
N LYS A 11 13.46 2.61 -4.07
CA LYS A 11 12.89 3.43 -5.16
C LYS A 11 11.38 3.24 -5.29
N PHE A 12 10.90 1.99 -5.17
CA PHE A 12 9.48 1.69 -5.20
C PHE A 12 8.77 2.15 -3.92
N ILE A 13 9.43 2.11 -2.76
CA ILE A 13 8.91 2.65 -1.50
C ILE A 13 8.74 4.17 -1.56
N ILE A 14 9.70 4.89 -2.12
CA ILE A 14 9.59 6.35 -2.29
C ILE A 14 8.46 6.69 -3.26
N GLY A 15 8.38 5.99 -4.40
CA GLY A 15 7.26 6.15 -5.34
C GLY A 15 5.92 5.87 -4.67
N GLN A 16 5.85 4.78 -3.89
CA GLN A 16 4.67 4.42 -3.12
C GLN A 16 4.23 5.53 -2.18
N LEU A 17 5.16 6.08 -1.40
CA LEU A 17 4.88 7.13 -0.42
C LEU A 17 4.36 8.39 -1.12
N PHE A 18 4.95 8.78 -2.24
CA PHE A 18 4.51 9.94 -3.02
C PHE A 18 3.07 9.79 -3.52
N PHE A 19 2.73 8.63 -4.11
CA PHE A 19 1.37 8.37 -4.59
C PHE A 19 0.36 8.24 -3.44
N ALA A 20 0.77 7.63 -2.33
CA ALA A 20 -0.06 7.54 -1.12
C ALA A 20 -0.37 8.92 -0.53
N SER A 21 0.63 9.81 -0.43
CA SER A 21 0.40 11.19 0.02
C SER A 21 -0.56 11.93 -0.91
N THR A 22 -0.35 11.83 -2.23
CA THR A 22 -1.24 12.45 -3.23
C THR A 22 -2.67 11.93 -3.10
N TRP A 23 -2.84 10.62 -2.88
CA TRP A 23 -4.14 10.00 -2.63
C TRP A 23 -4.82 10.60 -1.39
N VAL A 24 -4.12 10.69 -0.25
CA VAL A 24 -4.68 11.27 0.98
C VAL A 24 -5.07 12.74 0.79
N PHE A 25 -4.24 13.53 0.12
CA PHE A 25 -4.56 14.92 -0.21
C PHE A 25 -5.80 15.02 -1.11
N ALA A 26 -5.90 14.20 -2.16
CA ALA A 26 -7.07 14.17 -3.02
C ALA A 26 -8.35 13.75 -2.26
N GLN A 27 -8.22 12.85 -1.29
CA GLN A 27 -9.35 12.40 -0.47
C GLN A 27 -9.89 13.54 0.41
N LEU A 28 -9.00 14.39 0.93
CA LEU A 28 -9.35 15.59 1.70
C LEU A 28 -10.00 16.70 0.86
N LEU A 29 -9.79 16.73 -0.46
CA LEU A 29 -10.43 17.71 -1.34
C LEU A 29 -11.92 17.43 -1.56
N ILE A 30 -12.37 16.17 -1.43
CA ILE A 30 -13.77 15.78 -1.65
C ILE A 30 -14.71 16.46 -0.63
N PRO A 31 -14.46 16.41 0.70
CA PRO A 31 -15.24 17.16 1.69
C PRO A 31 -15.27 18.67 1.45
N ARG A 32 -14.17 19.24 0.94
CA ARG A 32 -14.13 20.68 0.62
C ARG A 32 -15.08 21.03 -0.53
N LEU A 33 -15.11 20.22 -1.58
CA LEU A 33 -16.07 20.39 -2.68
C LEU A 33 -17.51 20.19 -2.21
N MET A 34 -17.74 19.30 -1.23
CA MET A 34 -19.06 19.13 -0.63
C MET A 34 -19.53 20.38 0.11
N VAL A 35 -18.63 21.07 0.85
CA VAL A 35 -18.94 22.36 1.48
C VAL A 35 -19.30 23.42 0.43
N ASP A 36 -18.52 23.51 -0.67
CA ASP A 36 -18.81 24.45 -1.76
C ASP A 36 -20.20 24.21 -2.38
N ILE A 37 -20.64 22.94 -2.51
CA ILE A 37 -21.99 22.60 -2.99
C ILE A 37 -23.07 23.12 -2.04
N ILE A 38 -22.86 23.01 -0.73
CA ILE A 38 -23.80 23.49 0.29
C ILE A 38 -23.87 25.02 0.27
N ASP A 39 -22.72 25.68 0.41
CA ASP A 39 -22.64 27.12 0.61
C ASP A 39 -22.96 27.91 -0.67
N SER A 40 -22.40 27.48 -1.80
CA SER A 40 -22.53 28.22 -3.08
C SER A 40 -23.61 27.67 -4.00
N GLY A 41 -24.21 26.51 -3.68
CA GLY A 41 -25.28 25.90 -4.47
C GLY A 41 -26.60 25.86 -3.71
N ILE A 42 -26.65 25.14 -2.58
CA ILE A 42 -27.91 24.93 -1.85
C ILE A 42 -28.39 26.22 -1.19
N MET A 43 -27.52 26.95 -0.49
CA MET A 43 -27.89 28.19 0.21
C MET A 43 -28.29 29.32 -0.75
N THR A 44 -27.65 29.39 -1.92
CA THR A 44 -27.93 30.37 -2.99
C THR A 44 -29.06 29.92 -3.93
N LYS A 45 -29.55 28.68 -3.78
CA LYS A 45 -30.52 28.01 -4.67
C LYS A 45 -30.09 27.98 -6.14
N ASP A 46 -28.78 27.95 -6.41
CA ASP A 46 -28.23 27.87 -7.76
C ASP A 46 -28.00 26.40 -8.17
N MET A 47 -28.90 25.88 -9.00
CA MET A 47 -28.79 24.52 -9.54
C MET A 47 -27.57 24.33 -10.46
N ASN A 48 -27.16 25.36 -11.20
CA ASN A 48 -26.00 25.26 -12.08
C ASN A 48 -24.71 25.13 -11.26
N ALA A 49 -24.61 25.83 -10.13
CA ALA A 49 -23.48 25.70 -9.21
C ALA A 49 -23.41 24.27 -8.61
N ILE A 50 -24.55 23.70 -8.21
CA ILE A 50 -24.62 22.32 -7.68
C ILE A 50 -24.13 21.31 -8.72
N VAL A 51 -24.64 21.38 -9.95
CA VAL A 51 -24.28 20.43 -11.01
C VAL A 51 -22.81 20.55 -11.41
N ASN A 52 -22.30 21.77 -11.60
CA ASN A 52 -20.88 21.98 -11.96
C ASN A 52 -19.92 21.51 -10.87
N ARG A 53 -20.21 21.82 -9.59
CA ARG A 53 -19.38 21.38 -8.45
C ARG A 53 -19.50 19.88 -8.21
N GLY A 54 -20.69 19.30 -8.40
CA GLY A 54 -20.91 17.85 -8.35
C GLY A 54 -20.11 17.11 -9.42
N LEU A 55 -20.06 17.64 -10.65
CA LEU A 55 -19.24 17.06 -11.72
C LEU A 55 -17.74 17.14 -11.40
N LEU A 56 -17.27 18.27 -10.87
CA LEU A 56 -15.89 18.41 -10.40
C LEU A 56 -15.56 17.41 -9.27
N MET A 57 -16.51 17.15 -8.37
CA MET A 57 -16.36 16.17 -7.30
C MET A 57 -16.27 14.73 -7.84
N LEU A 58 -17.04 14.40 -8.88
CA LEU A 58 -16.91 13.11 -9.58
C LEU A 58 -15.53 12.95 -10.21
N LEU A 59 -15.04 13.97 -10.92
CA LEU A 59 -13.70 13.95 -11.52
C LEU A 59 -12.60 13.82 -10.46
N ALA A 60 -12.71 14.54 -9.34
CA ALA A 60 -11.79 14.43 -8.21
C ALA A 60 -11.81 13.02 -7.59
N THR A 61 -12.98 12.38 -7.51
CA THR A 61 -13.13 11.01 -7.02
C THR A 61 -12.46 10.01 -7.96
N VAL A 62 -12.65 10.13 -9.27
CA VAL A 62 -11.97 9.28 -10.26
C VAL A 62 -10.45 9.43 -10.15
N PHE A 63 -9.96 10.67 -10.04
CA PHE A 63 -8.54 10.93 -9.83
C PHE A 63 -8.01 10.32 -8.53
N ASN A 64 -8.79 10.42 -7.44
CA ASN A 64 -8.45 9.80 -6.16
C ASN A 64 -8.30 8.28 -6.29
N ILE A 65 -9.25 7.61 -6.95
CA ILE A 65 -9.21 6.16 -7.16
C ILE A 65 -7.99 5.76 -8.00
N LEU A 66 -7.65 6.53 -9.05
CA LEU A 66 -6.46 6.27 -9.86
C LEU A 66 -5.17 6.39 -9.04
N ALA A 67 -5.04 7.43 -8.21
CA ALA A 67 -3.90 7.61 -7.31
C ALA A 67 -3.79 6.44 -6.30
N LEU A 68 -4.93 5.97 -5.78
CA LEU A 68 -4.99 4.80 -4.90
C LEU A 68 -4.51 3.52 -5.61
N LEU A 69 -5.00 3.25 -6.83
CA LEU A 69 -4.63 2.06 -7.58
C LEU A 69 -3.12 2.03 -7.89
N ILE A 70 -2.56 3.17 -8.29
CA ILE A 70 -1.12 3.30 -8.54
C ILE A 70 -0.34 3.04 -7.25
N SER A 71 -0.77 3.63 -6.13
CA SER A 71 -0.19 3.34 -4.80
C SER A 71 -0.27 1.83 -4.48
N ILE A 72 -1.43 1.20 -4.56
CA ILE A 72 -1.55 -0.24 -4.26
C ILE A 72 -0.65 -1.10 -5.17
N TYR A 73 -0.46 -0.71 -6.43
CA TYR A 73 0.47 -1.38 -7.33
C TYR A 73 1.92 -1.33 -6.83
N PHE A 74 2.42 -0.14 -6.47
CA PHE A 74 3.77 0.01 -5.91
C PHE A 74 3.91 -0.75 -4.59
N LEU A 75 2.92 -0.66 -3.69
CA LEU A 75 2.89 -1.40 -2.43
C LEU A 75 3.05 -2.89 -2.66
N THR A 76 2.22 -3.45 -3.54
CA THR A 76 2.19 -4.89 -3.82
C THR A 76 3.52 -5.38 -4.39
N LYS A 77 4.15 -4.60 -5.28
CA LYS A 77 5.48 -4.92 -5.82
C LYS A 77 6.56 -4.94 -4.75
N VAL A 78 6.53 -3.99 -3.82
CA VAL A 78 7.47 -3.92 -2.69
C VAL A 78 7.28 -5.12 -1.77
N THR A 79 6.06 -5.33 -1.27
CA THR A 79 5.76 -6.38 -0.29
C THR A 79 6.02 -7.77 -0.89
N ALA A 80 5.53 -8.05 -2.10
CA ALA A 80 5.75 -9.34 -2.75
C ALA A 80 7.24 -9.59 -3.05
N GLY A 81 7.99 -8.55 -3.41
CA GLY A 81 9.44 -8.63 -3.63
C GLY A 81 10.21 -8.96 -2.35
N ILE A 82 9.89 -8.28 -1.24
CA ILE A 82 10.49 -8.52 0.07
C ILE A 82 10.16 -9.94 0.55
N SER A 83 8.89 -10.35 0.53
CA SER A 83 8.48 -11.69 0.99
C SER A 83 9.04 -12.81 0.12
N ARG A 84 9.33 -12.55 -1.16
CA ARG A 84 10.00 -13.53 -2.05
C ARG A 84 11.47 -13.69 -1.65
N ASP A 85 12.20 -12.58 -1.57
CA ASP A 85 13.63 -12.60 -1.29
C ASP A 85 13.90 -13.13 0.14
N LEU A 86 13.05 -12.77 1.12
CA LEU A 86 13.13 -13.30 2.47
C LEU A 86 12.85 -14.81 2.54
N ARG A 87 11.86 -15.33 1.79
CA ARG A 87 11.59 -16.77 1.73
C ARG A 87 12.75 -17.56 1.12
N ALA A 88 13.38 -17.02 0.08
CA ALA A 88 14.50 -17.67 -0.58
C ALA A 88 15.70 -17.82 0.38
N ASP A 89 16.11 -16.73 1.03
CA ASP A 89 17.25 -16.75 1.95
C ASP A 89 16.96 -17.60 3.20
N LEU A 90 15.72 -17.59 3.71
CA LEU A 90 15.35 -18.43 4.85
C LEU A 90 15.39 -19.92 4.48
N PHE A 91 14.94 -20.27 3.27
CA PHE A 91 14.95 -21.65 2.78
C PHE A 91 16.38 -22.16 2.56
N GLU A 92 17.25 -21.37 1.94
CA GLU A 92 18.67 -21.68 1.76
C GLU A 92 19.35 -21.89 3.12
N LYS A 93 19.08 -21.02 4.10
CA LYS A 93 19.65 -21.14 5.44
C LYS A 93 19.22 -22.41 6.18
N ILE A 94 17.96 -22.84 6.02
CA ILE A 94 17.44 -24.07 6.64
C ILE A 94 18.07 -25.31 5.98
N ILE A 95 18.34 -25.26 4.67
CA ILE A 95 19.00 -26.36 3.94
C ILE A 95 20.45 -26.53 4.40
N ASP A 96 21.19 -25.42 4.56
CA ASP A 96 22.61 -25.41 4.94
C ASP A 96 22.90 -25.74 6.41
N TRP A 97 21.88 -25.85 7.27
CA TRP A 97 22.07 -26.22 8.67
C TRP A 97 22.55 -27.67 8.85
N SER A 98 23.51 -27.86 9.76
CA SER A 98 23.96 -29.19 10.18
C SER A 98 22.81 -29.98 10.79
N LYS A 99 22.87 -31.33 10.68
CA LYS A 99 21.82 -32.22 11.20
C LYS A 99 21.50 -31.96 12.67
N GLU A 100 22.52 -31.68 13.50
CA GLU A 100 22.37 -31.35 14.92
C GLU A 100 21.56 -30.07 15.17
N THR A 101 21.77 -29.01 14.37
CA THR A 101 21.00 -27.75 14.47
C THR A 101 19.56 -27.94 14.01
N ARG A 102 19.34 -28.83 13.02
CA ARG A 102 18.00 -29.16 12.52
C ARG A 102 17.19 -29.98 13.53
N THR A 103 17.82 -30.82 14.36
CA THR A 103 17.12 -31.61 15.41
C THR A 103 16.60 -30.74 16.57
N GLY A 104 17.19 -29.55 16.78
CA GLY A 104 16.74 -28.61 17.82
C GLY A 104 15.42 -27.88 17.51
N PHE A 105 14.95 -27.91 16.25
CA PHE A 105 13.68 -27.31 15.84
C PHE A 105 12.75 -28.36 15.24
N SER A 106 11.48 -28.36 15.64
CA SER A 106 10.47 -29.20 14.99
C SER A 106 10.25 -28.75 13.54
N ASN A 107 10.07 -29.72 12.63
CA ASN A 107 9.72 -29.47 11.23
C ASN A 107 8.49 -28.55 11.10
N SER A 108 7.51 -28.67 12.01
CA SER A 108 6.33 -27.79 12.04
C SER A 108 6.70 -26.33 12.33
N THR A 109 7.62 -26.08 13.26
CA THR A 109 8.10 -24.73 13.58
C THR A 109 8.85 -24.09 12.40
N LEU A 110 9.65 -24.88 11.68
CA LEU A 110 10.36 -24.41 10.49
C LEU A 110 9.41 -24.00 9.36
N ILE A 111 8.33 -24.77 9.17
CA ILE A 111 7.28 -24.44 8.19
C ILE A 111 6.55 -23.15 8.59
N THR A 112 6.13 -23.02 9.85
CA THR A 112 5.44 -21.82 10.34
C THR A 112 6.29 -20.57 10.19
N ARG A 113 7.58 -20.62 10.51
CA ARG A 113 8.51 -19.49 10.35
C ARG A 113 8.75 -19.11 8.88
N THR A 114 8.76 -20.09 7.99
CA THR A 114 8.98 -19.84 6.55
C THR A 114 7.75 -19.25 5.85
N VAL A 115 6.54 -19.55 6.36
CA VAL A 115 5.28 -19.15 5.71
C VAL A 115 4.60 -18.00 6.44
N ASN A 116 4.37 -18.12 7.74
CA ASN A 116 3.59 -17.15 8.50
C ASN A 116 4.43 -15.93 8.89
N ASP A 117 5.65 -16.13 9.39
CA ASP A 117 6.47 -15.00 9.82
C ASP A 117 6.91 -14.14 8.62
N VAL A 118 7.18 -14.75 7.46
CA VAL A 118 7.51 -14.00 6.22
C VAL A 118 6.30 -13.24 5.65
N LYS A 119 5.07 -13.63 5.97
CA LYS A 119 3.87 -12.87 5.59
C LYS A 119 3.58 -11.71 6.54
N GLN A 120 3.99 -11.81 7.81
CA GLN A 120 3.78 -10.76 8.81
C GLN A 120 4.81 -9.61 8.72
N VAL A 121 5.93 -9.86 8.04
CA VAL A 121 6.97 -8.86 7.72
C VAL A 121 6.65 -8.15 6.42
#